data_AF-A0A958GCC0-F1
#
_entry.id   AF-A0A958GCC0-F1
#
_cell.length_a   1.000
_cell.length_b   1.000
_cell.length_c   1.000
_cell.angle_alpha   90.00
_cell.angle_beta   90.00
_cell.angle_gamma   90.00
#
_symmetry.space_group_name_H-M   'P 1'
#
loop_
_entity.id
_entity.type
_entity.pdbx_description
1 polymer ?
#
loop_
_entity_poly.entity_id
_entity_poly.type
_entity_poly.pdbx_seq_one_letter_code
_entity_poly.pdbx_strand_id
1 'polypeptide(L)' 'QERLTGQIADEIMAYLQPKGVLVMARATQLCTCMRGSHKKEMTTLTEALRGELPLERIGNLRNMTS' A
#
# COMPACT_ATOMS: atom_id res chain seq x y z
N GLN A 1 -1.46 -8.49 4.30
CA GLN A 1 -1.45 -7.04 4.04
C GLN A 1 -1.92 -6.74 2.62
N GLU A 2 -1.35 -7.41 1.60
CA GLU A 2 -1.68 -7.23 0.18
C GLU A 2 -3.17 -7.33 -0.15
N ARG A 3 -3.86 -8.36 0.37
CA ARG A 3 -5.31 -8.53 0.18
C ARG A 3 -6.12 -7.33 0.69
N LEU A 4 -5.77 -6.79 1.87
CA LEU A 4 -6.47 -5.65 2.46
C LEU A 4 -6.24 -4.37 1.61
N THR A 5 -5.00 -4.13 1.19
CA THR A 5 -4.66 -2.98 0.33
C THR A 5 -5.41 -3.06 -1.00
N GLY A 6 -5.51 -4.25 -1.59
CA GLY A 6 -6.29 -4.50 -2.81
C GLY A 6 -7.78 -4.20 -2.62
N GLN A 7 -8.38 -4.74 -1.56
CA GLN A 7 -9.80 -4.51 -1.25
C GLN A 7 -10.13 -3.02 -1.10
N ILE A 8 -9.30 -2.26 -0.38
CA ILE A 8 -9.50 -0.81 -0.25
C ILE A 8 -9.51 -0.12 -1.63
N ALA A 9 -8.57 -0.49 -2.51
CA ALA A 9 -8.51 0.07 -3.85
C ALA A 9 -9.75 -0.30 -4.69
N ASP A 10 -10.19 -1.55 -4.60
CA ASP A 10 -11.36 -2.05 -5.33
C ASP A 10 -12.66 -1.38 -4.86
N GLU A 11 -12.85 -1.20 -3.55
CA GLU A 11 -14.03 -0.51 -2.99
C GLU A 11 -14.04 0.98 -3.39
N ILE A 12 -12.88 1.66 -3.34
CA ILE A 12 -12.79 3.07 -3.78
C ILE A 12 -13.18 3.20 -5.26
N MET A 13 -12.69 2.28 -6.11
CA MET A 13 -13.07 2.24 -7.52
C MET A 13 -14.56 2.03 -7.71
N ALA A 14 -15.17 1.12 -6.94
CA ALA A 14 -16.59 0.78 -7.04
C ALA A 14 -17.50 1.95 -6.60
N TYR A 15 -17.20 2.60 -5.47
CA TYR A 15 -18.06 3.64 -4.91
C TYR A 15 -17.87 5.02 -5.53
N LEU A 16 -16.63 5.41 -5.84
CA LEU A 16 -16.34 6.77 -6.32
C LEU A 16 -16.16 6.86 -7.84
N GLN A 17 -16.02 5.72 -8.52
CA GLN A 17 -15.78 5.65 -9.96
C GLN A 17 -14.68 6.63 -10.46
N PRO A 18 -13.53 6.74 -9.78
CA PRO A 18 -12.47 7.63 -10.21
C PRO A 18 -11.79 7.07 -11.47
N LYS A 19 -11.07 7.93 -12.19
CA LYS A 19 -10.26 7.49 -13.34
C LYS A 19 -9.16 6.52 -12.93
N GLY A 20 -8.60 6.67 -11.74
CA GLY A 20 -7.66 5.73 -11.15
C GLY A 20 -7.42 5.99 -9.66
N VAL A 21 -6.90 4.99 -8.95
CA VAL A 21 -6.59 5.04 -7.52
C VAL A 21 -5.24 4.38 -7.24
N LEU A 22 -4.50 4.95 -6.30
CA LEU A 22 -3.33 4.32 -5.67
C LEU A 22 -3.57 4.25 -4.17
N VAL A 23 -3.49 3.04 -3.62
CA VAL A 23 -3.54 2.80 -2.17
C VAL A 23 -2.16 2.30 -1.76
N MET A 24 -1.55 2.98 -0.79
CA MET A 24 -0.28 2.58 -0.19
C MET A 24 -0.49 2.35 1.30
N ALA A 25 -0.11 1.17 1.79
CA ALA A 25 -0.22 0.81 3.20
C ALA A 25 1.13 0.36 3.73
N ARG A 26 1.60 1.02 4.79
CA ARG A 26 2.80 0.65 5.54
C ARG A 26 2.38 0.04 6.87
N ALA A 27 2.79 -1.18 7.14
CA ALA A 27 2.51 -1.81 8.42
C ALA A 27 3.69 -2.67 8.89
N THR A 28 3.82 -2.77 10.22
CA THR A 28 4.82 -3.60 10.89
C THR A 28 4.17 -4.90 11.36
N GLN A 29 4.75 -6.05 11.01
CA GLN A 29 4.20 -7.35 11.41
C GLN A 29 4.71 -7.77 12.79
N LEU A 30 4.00 -7.33 13.83
CA LEU A 30 4.36 -7.59 15.24
C LEU A 30 4.52 -9.08 15.57
N CYS A 31 3.72 -9.96 14.95
CA CYS A 31 3.80 -11.41 15.14
C CYS A 31 5.12 -12.04 14.66
N THR A 32 5.86 -11.35 13.77
CA THR A 32 7.21 -11.75 13.34
C THR A 32 8.27 -11.19 14.28
N CYS A 33 8.04 -9.99 14.83
CA CYS A 33 8.95 -9.33 15.76
C CYS A 33 9.03 -10.02 17.12
N MET A 34 7.92 -10.61 17.61
CA MET A 34 7.87 -11.24 18.93
C MET A 34 8.51 -12.64 19.00
N ARG A 35 8.86 -13.26 17.86
CA ARG A 35 9.52 -14.57 17.81
C ARG A 35 11.00 -14.43 17.47
N GLY A 36 11.80 -14.13 18.50
CA GLY A 36 13.19 -14.55 18.68
C GLY A 36 14.28 -13.95 17.79
N SER A 37 13.95 -13.29 16.68
CA SER A 37 14.93 -12.52 15.91
C SER A 37 14.63 -11.04 16.06
N HIS A 38 15.50 -10.34 16.78
CA HIS A 38 15.60 -8.87 16.89
C HIS A 38 15.87 -8.21 15.52
N LYS A 39 15.19 -8.64 14.45
CA LYS A 39 15.19 -7.94 13.18
C LYS A 39 14.37 -6.67 13.36
N LYS A 40 15.11 -5.56 13.47
CA LYS A 40 14.74 -4.18 13.19
C LYS A 40 13.38 -4.13 12.48
N GLU A 41 12.36 -3.66 13.20
CA GLU A 41 10.97 -3.43 12.76
C GLU A 41 10.70 -3.85 11.32
N MET A 42 10.31 -5.12 11.10
CA MET A 42 9.99 -5.60 9.75
C MET A 42 8.71 -4.90 9.29
N THR A 43 8.92 -3.79 8.60
CA THR A 43 7.88 -2.93 8.07
C THR A 43 7.77 -3.22 6.58
N THR A 44 6.56 -3.54 6.15
CA THR A 44 6.27 -3.86 4.75
C THR A 44 5.39 -2.74 4.18
N LEU A 45 5.82 -2.20 3.04
CA LEU A 45 4.98 -1.34 2.20
C LEU A 45 4.26 -2.22 1.18
N THR A 46 2.95 -2.10 1.11
CA THR A 46 2.12 -2.74 0.08
C THR A 46 1.38 -1.68 -0.70
N GLU A 47 1.24 -1.91 -2.01
CA GLU A 47 0.62 -0.97 -2.92
C GLU A 47 -0.44 -1.67 -3.77
N ALA A 48 -1.53 -0.97 -4.07
CA ALA A 48 -2.52 -1.40 -5.04
C ALA A 48 -2.89 -0.23 -5.96
N LEU A 49 -2.77 -0.44 -7.27
CA LEU A 49 -3.10 0.51 -8.31
C LEU A 49 -4.32 0.01 -9.11
N ARG A 50 -5.27 0.91 -9.43
CA ARG A 50 -6.36 0.64 -10.37
C ARG A 50 -6.58 1.82 -11.31
N GLY A 51 -7.10 1.54 -12.50
CA GLY A 51 -7.44 2.55 -13.49
C GLY A 51 -6.24 3.35 -14.01
N GLU A 52 -6.55 4.52 -14.56
CA GLU A 52 -5.60 5.47 -15.14
C GLU A 52 -5.14 6.48 -14.08
N LEU A 53 -3.98 6.21 -13.47
CA LEU A 53 -3.28 7.16 -12.63
C LEU A 53 -1.96 7.57 -13.32
N PRO A 54 -1.70 8.87 -13.54
CA PRO A 54 -0.49 9.31 -14.25
C PRO A 54 0.80 8.83 -13.56
N LEU A 55 1.75 8.30 -14.33
CA LEU A 55 3.03 7.78 -13.81
C LEU A 55 3.83 8.83 -13.03
N GLU A 56 3.79 10.10 -13.45
CA GLU A 56 4.43 11.22 -12.72
C GLU A 56 3.89 11.34 -11.28
N ARG A 57 2.58 11.17 -11.10
CA ARG A 57 1.93 11.23 -9.79
C ARG A 57 2.35 10.05 -8.93
N ILE A 58 2.45 8.85 -9.51
CA ILE A 58 2.89 7.63 -8.81
C ILE A 58 4.34 7.77 -8.34
N GLY A 59 5.24 8.24 -9.23
CA GLY A 59 6.65 8.43 -8.91
C GLY A 59 6.87 9.40 -7.76
N ASN A 60 6.18 10.55 -7.79
CA ASN A 60 6.27 11.55 -6.72
C ASN A 60 5.79 11.01 -5.36
N LEU A 61 4.73 10.20 -5.36
CA LEU A 61 4.17 9.62 -4.13
C LEU A 61 5.09 8.54 -3.52
N ARG A 62 5.72 7.70 -4.34
CA ARG A 62 6.69 6.70 -3.86
C ARG A 62 7.92 7.37 -3.24
N ASN A 63 8.42 8.44 -3.85
CA ASN A 63 9.58 9.19 -3.36
C ASN A 63 9.33 9.86 -1.99
N MET A 64 8.08 10.21 -1.67
CA MET A 64 7.70 10.74 -0.35
C MET A 64 7.69 9.70 0.77
N THR A 65 7.68 8.41 0.42
CA THR A 65 7.59 7.32 1.41
C THR A 65 8.95 6.70 1.73
N SER A 66 10.00 6.95 0.94
CA SER A 66 11.36 6.45 1.17
C SER A 66 12.07 7.11 2.35
#